data_AF-A0A3L6DMZ7-F1
#
_entry.id   AF-A0A3L6DMZ7-F1
#
_cell.length_a   1.000
_cell.length_b   1.000
_cell.length_c   1.000
_cell.angle_alpha   90.00
_cell.angle_beta   90.00
_cell.angle_gamma   90.00
#
_symmetry.space_group_name_H-M   'P 1'
#
loop_
_entity.id
_entity.type
_entity.pdbx_description
1 polymer ?
#
loop_
_entity_poly.entity_id
_entity_poly.type
_entity_poly.pdbx_seq_one_letter_code
_entity_poly.pdbx_strand_id
1 'polypeptide(L)' 'MVVEFYTPWCGHCNKLAPEYENATKALSKHDPPIVLAKVDANEEKNMPLATKYEVQGFPTIKIFRDQGKNI' A
#
# COMPACT_ATOMS: atom_id res chain seq x y z
N MET A 1 6.12 -1.32 8.12
CA MET A 1 5.92 -0.78 6.75
C MET A 1 4.51 -1.10 6.33
N VAL A 2 3.84 -0.19 5.64
CA VAL A 2 2.50 -0.38 5.10
C VAL A 2 2.59 -0.24 3.59
N VAL A 3 1.96 -1.16 2.85
CA VAL A 3 1.93 -1.15 1.39
C VAL A 3 0.49 -1.11 0.93
N GLU A 4 0.15 -0.12 0.14
CA GLU A 4 -1.13 -0.01 -0.55
C GLU A 4 -0.97 -0.55 -1.97
N PHE A 5 -1.78 -1.55 -2.32
CA PHE A 5 -1.98 -1.99 -3.69
C PHE A 5 -3.15 -1.22 -4.26
N TYR A 6 -2.90 -0.52 -5.36
CA TYR A 6 -3.88 0.30 -6.05
C TYR A 6 -3.83 0.08 -7.55
N THR A 7 -4.82 0.61 -8.26
CA THR A 7 -4.84 0.71 -9.72
C THR A 7 -5.25 2.12 -10.14
N PRO A 8 -4.73 2.65 -11.26
CA PRO A 8 -4.97 4.03 -11.69
C PRO A 8 -6.42 4.30 -12.10
N TRP A 9 -7.17 3.27 -12.48
CA TRP A 9 -8.56 3.35 -12.92
C TRP A 9 -9.57 3.08 -11.78
N CYS A 10 -9.12 2.76 -10.58
CA CYS A 10 -10.02 2.53 -9.46
C CYS A 10 -10.44 3.86 -8.80
N GLY A 11 -11.72 4.22 -8.94
CA GLY A 11 -12.29 5.42 -8.32
C GLY A 11 -12.18 5.43 -6.78
N HIS A 12 -12.16 4.27 -6.13
CA HIS A 12 -11.95 4.17 -4.68
C HIS A 12 -10.50 4.49 -4.28
N CYS A 13 -9.52 4.09 -5.08
CA CYS A 13 -8.11 4.41 -4.86
C CYS A 13 -7.86 5.92 -4.97
N ASN A 14 -8.47 6.59 -5.95
CA ASN A 14 -8.33 8.04 -6.13
C ASN A 14 -8.86 8.84 -4.93
N LYS A 15 -9.91 8.34 -4.25
CA LYS A 15 -10.42 8.94 -3.02
C LYS A 15 -9.48 8.70 -1.82
N LEU A 16 -8.80 7.56 -1.78
CA LEU A 16 -7.89 7.21 -0.69
C LEU A 16 -6.52 7.89 -0.81
N ALA A 17 -6.07 8.20 -2.02
CA ALA A 17 -4.77 8.83 -2.30
C ALA A 17 -4.43 10.04 -1.41
N PRO A 18 -5.27 11.09 -1.27
CA PRO A 18 -4.93 12.25 -0.43
C PRO A 18 -4.82 11.90 1.06
N GLU A 19 -5.69 11.01 1.56
CA GLU A 19 -5.67 10.55 2.94
C GLU A 19 -4.43 9.68 3.22
N TYR A 20 -4.03 8.85 2.26
CA TYR A 20 -2.83 8.01 2.36
C TYR A 20 -1.54 8.85 2.41
N GLU A 21 -1.50 9.97 1.69
CA GLU A 21 -0.37 10.92 1.75
C GLU A 21 -0.33 11.68 3.07
N ASN A 22 -1.48 12.10 3.60
CA ASN A 22 -1.57 12.68 4.94
C ASN A 22 -1.12 11.69 6.02
N ALA A 23 -1.57 10.44 5.92
CA ALA A 23 -1.13 9.37 6.82
C ALA A 23 0.38 9.15 6.72
N THR A 24 0.96 9.15 5.51
CA THR A 24 2.40 9.01 5.30
C THR A 24 3.18 10.08 6.07
N LYS A 25 2.75 11.35 5.99
CA LYS A 25 3.38 12.47 6.69
C LYS A 25 3.28 12.36 8.22
N ALA A 26 2.16 11.88 8.73
CA ALA A 26 1.96 11.68 10.16
C ALA A 26 2.80 10.50 10.69
N LEU A 27 2.77 9.38 9.96
CA LEU A 27 3.39 8.12 10.34
C LEU A 27 4.91 8.13 10.19
N SER A 28 5.45 8.94 9.28
CA SER A 28 6.90 9.17 9.16
C SER A 28 7.48 9.95 10.35
N LYS A 29 6.65 10.66 11.12
CA LYS A 29 7.07 11.39 12.33
C LYS A 29 7.01 10.54 13.60
N HIS A 30 6.47 9.32 13.50
CA HIS A 30 6.40 8.41 14.63
C HIS A 30 7.77 7.79 14.91
N ASP A 31 8.04 7.40 16.15
CA ASP A 31 9.23 6.62 16.52
C ASP A 31 8.79 5.21 16.93
N PRO A 32 9.20 4.14 16.22
CA PRO A 32 9.99 4.14 14.98
C PRO A 32 9.17 4.61 13.75
N PRO A 33 9.83 5.15 12.70
CA PRO A 33 9.15 5.69 11.53
C PRO A 33 8.42 4.59 10.75
N ILE A 34 7.15 4.83 10.47
CA ILE A 34 6.31 3.91 9.70
C ILE A 34 6.31 4.36 8.24
N VAL A 35 7.00 3.59 7.40
CA VAL A 35 7.06 3.81 5.95
C VAL A 35 5.78 3.30 5.28
N LEU A 36 5.16 4.16 4.48
CA LEU A 36 4.00 3.86 3.63
C LEU A 36 4.47 3.82 2.18
N ALA A 37 4.19 2.73 1.49
CA ALA A 37 4.48 2.53 0.07
C ALA A 37 3.18 2.32 -0.72
N LYS A 38 3.24 2.64 -2.01
CA LYS A 38 2.15 2.46 -2.97
C LYS A 38 2.67 1.54 -4.09
N VAL A 39 1.91 0.52 -4.46
CA VAL A 39 2.23 -0.44 -5.51
C VAL A 39 1.09 -0.42 -6.53
N ASP A 40 1.41 -0.04 -7.76
CA ASP A 40 0.46 -0.10 -8.86
C ASP A 40 0.34 -1.54 -9.34
N ALA A 41 -0.74 -2.22 -8.98
CA ALA A 41 -1.01 -3.60 -9.37
C ALA A 41 -1.52 -3.74 -10.82
N ASN A 42 -1.75 -2.63 -11.53
CA ASN A 42 -2.02 -2.63 -12.96
C ASN A 42 -0.73 -2.82 -13.78
N GLU A 43 0.44 -2.48 -13.23
CA GLU A 43 1.71 -2.72 -13.91
C GLU A 43 2.08 -4.21 -13.89
N GLU A 44 2.47 -4.73 -15.06
CA GLU A 44 2.86 -6.14 -15.24
C GLU A 44 3.99 -6.58 -14.30
N LYS A 45 4.95 -5.69 -14.02
CA LYS A 45 6.04 -5.94 -13.07
C LYS A 45 5.57 -6.14 -11.62
N ASN A 46 4.41 -5.60 -11.27
CA ASN A 46 3.84 -5.62 -9.92
C ASN A 46 2.70 -6.63 -9.77
N MET A 47 2.10 -7.11 -10.86
CA MET A 47 1.13 -8.22 -10.84
C MET A 47 1.62 -9.44 -10.01
N PRO A 48 2.87 -9.94 -10.15
CA PRO A 48 3.33 -11.06 -9.33
C PRO A 48 3.39 -10.71 -7.83
N LEU A 49 3.59 -9.44 -7.45
CA LEU A 49 3.53 -9.01 -6.05
C LEU A 49 2.08 -9.02 -5.56
N ALA A 50 1.14 -8.49 -6.35
CA ALA A 50 -0.29 -8.51 -6.02
C ALA A 50 -0.79 -9.95 -5.82
N THR A 51 -0.40 -10.88 -6.68
CA THR A 51 -0.71 -12.32 -6.54
C THR A 51 -0.03 -12.92 -5.32
N LYS A 52 1.26 -12.63 -5.08
CA LYS A 52 2.02 -13.15 -3.93
C LYS A 52 1.42 -12.73 -2.59
N TYR A 53 0.83 -11.53 -2.53
CA TYR A 53 0.17 -11.01 -1.33
C TYR A 53 -1.35 -11.22 -1.34
N GLU A 54 -1.85 -12.04 -2.26
CA GLU A 54 -3.27 -12.42 -2.39
C GLU A 54 -4.20 -11.20 -2.44
N VAL A 55 -3.83 -10.20 -3.24
CA VAL A 55 -4.63 -8.99 -3.44
C VAL A 55 -5.79 -9.33 -4.39
N GLN A 56 -7.00 -9.40 -3.83
CA GLN A 56 -8.22 -9.75 -4.57
C GLN A 56 -9.04 -8.54 -5.05
N GLY A 57 -8.70 -7.33 -4.60
CA GLY A 57 -9.43 -6.12 -4.94
C GLY A 57 -8.64 -4.85 -4.60
N PHE A 58 -9.12 -3.70 -5.06
CA PHE A 58 -8.45 -2.42 -4.86
C PHE A 58 -9.39 -1.36 -4.27
N PRO A 59 -8.90 -0.50 -3.36
CA PRO A 59 -7.56 -0.54 -2.76
C PRO A 59 -7.41 -1.69 -1.74
N THR A 60 -6.22 -2.29 -1.66
CA THR A 60 -5.87 -3.25 -0.60
C THR A 60 -4.65 -2.75 0.15
N ILE A 61 -4.73 -2.68 1.48
CA ILE A 61 -3.61 -2.26 2.33
C ILE A 61 -3.07 -3.49 3.06
N LYS A 62 -1.76 -3.73 2.95
CA LYS A 62 -1.04 -4.78 3.68
C LYS A 62 -0.05 -4.15 4.65
N ILE A 63 -0.09 -4.61 5.89
CA ILE A 63 0.80 -4.13 6.95
C ILE A 63 1.89 -5.18 7.18
N PHE A 64 3.14 -4.76 7.02
CA PHE A 64 4.33 -5.55 7.27
C PHE A 64 4.95 -5.08 8.59
N ARG A 65 4.85 -5.90 9.63
CA ARG A 65 5.60 -5.72 10.88
C ARG A 65 6.70 -6.78 10.91
N ASP A 66 7.89 -6.39 11.36
CA ASP A 66 9.06 -7.26 11.51
C ASP A 66 9.66 -7.77 10.17
N GLN A 67 10.61 -7.00 9.62
CA GLN A 67 11.50 -7.37 8.49
C GLN A 67 10.88 -8.21 7.34
N GLY A 68 9.61 -7.98 6.99
CA GLY A 68 8.96 -8.60 5.83
C GLY A 68 7.94 -9.70 6.11
N LYS A 69 7.57 -9.98 7.36
CA LYS A 69 6.38 -10.82 7.63
C LYS A 69 5.09 -10.01 7.44
N ASN A 70 4.20 -10.53 6.59
CA ASN A 70 2.81 -10.10 6.51
C ASN A 70 2.12 -10.61 7.78
N ILE A 71 1.53 -9.72 8.58
CA ILE A 71 0.79 -10.10 9.80
C ILE A 71 -0.66 -10.45 9.48
#